data_AF-A0A7C7EHZ6-F1
#
_entry.id   AF-A0A7C7EHZ6-F1
#
_cell.length_a   1.000
_cell.length_b   1.000
_cell.length_c   1.000
_cell.angle_alpha   90.00
_cell.angle_beta   90.00
_cell.angle_gamma   90.00
#
_symmetry.space_group_name_H-M   'P 1'
#
loop_
_entity.id
_entity.type
_entity.pdbx_description
1 polymer ?
#
loop_
_entity_poly.entity_id
_entity_poly.type
_entity_poly.pdbx_seq_one_letter_code
_entity_poly.pdbx_strand_id
1 'polypeptide(L)' 'MQNVKVIIWGLGAMGGGMAKMLLNKKGVDIVGVVGRGAKLGKSM' A
#
# COMPACT_ATOMS: atom_id res chain seq x y z
N MET A 1 19.08 -5.35 -8.67
CA MET A 1 18.59 -5.54 -7.28
C MET A 1 17.08 -5.71 -7.34
N GLN A 2 16.51 -6.62 -6.56
CA GLN A 2 15.05 -6.77 -6.49
C GLN A 2 14.44 -5.71 -5.57
N ASN A 3 13.28 -5.18 -5.96
CA ASN A 3 12.53 -4.24 -5.12
C ASN A 3 11.99 -4.95 -3.88
N VAL A 4 11.90 -4.22 -2.77
CA VAL A 4 11.26 -4.69 -1.54
C VAL A 4 9.75 -4.70 -1.75
N LYS A 5 9.13 -5.87 -1.59
CA LYS A 5 7.68 -6.04 -1.69
C LYS A 5 7.02 -5.72 -0.35
N VAL A 6 6.05 -4.82 -0.34
CA VAL A 6 5.39 -4.34 0.88
C VAL A 6 3.88 -4.53 0.80
N ILE A 7 3.29 -4.97 1.91
CA ILE A 7 1.84 -4.97 2.12
C ILE A 7 1.52 -3.90 3.14
N ILE A 8 0.47 -3.11 2.89
CA ILE A 8 -0.02 -2.11 3.84
C ILE A 8 -1.25 -2.66 4.56
N TRP A 9 -1.13 -2.88 5.87
CA TRP A 9 -2.26 -3.28 6.71
C TRP A 9 -2.95 -2.04 7.29
N GLY A 10 -4.08 -1.67 6.70
CA GLY A 10 -4.93 -0.56 7.11
C GLY A 10 -4.79 0.67 6.21
N LEU A 11 -5.66 0.77 5.19
CA LEU A 11 -5.68 1.90 4.25
C LEU A 11 -6.55 3.08 4.75
N GLY A 12 -6.32 3.50 5.98
CA GLY A 12 -6.88 4.73 6.58
C GLY A 12 -6.08 5.98 6.19
N ALA A 13 -6.18 7.05 6.98
CA ALA A 13 -5.45 8.30 6.73
C ALA A 13 -3.93 8.08 6.69
N MET A 14 -3.37 7.38 7.68
CA MET A 14 -1.94 7.09 7.74
C MET A 14 -1.50 6.10 6.65
N GLY A 15 -2.19 4.97 6.50
CA GLY A 15 -1.83 3.97 5.49
C GLY A 15 -1.94 4.49 4.06
N GLY A 16 -2.91 5.35 3.77
CA GLY A 16 -3.00 6.03 2.48
C GLY A 16 -1.83 7.00 2.24
N GLY A 17 -1.42 7.75 3.27
CA GLY A 17 -0.22 8.59 3.21
C GLY A 17 1.05 7.78 2.93
N MET A 18 1.22 6.64 3.62
CA MET A 18 2.34 5.74 3.38
C MET A 18 2.32 5.15 1.98
N ALA A 19 1.16 4.71 1.49
CA ALA A 19 1.03 4.22 0.11
C ALA A 19 1.49 5.29 -0.88
N LYS A 20 1.03 6.54 -0.74
CA LYS A 20 1.42 7.65 -1.61
C LYS A 20 2.92 7.96 -1.57
N MET A 21 3.54 7.89 -0.39
CA MET A 21 4.98 8.07 -0.25
C MET A 21 5.77 6.93 -0.92
N LEU A 22 5.37 5.68 -0.67
CA LEU A 22 6.06 4.49 -1.17
C LEU A 22 5.95 4.32 -2.69
N LEU A 23 4.82 4.72 -3.28
CA LEU A 23 4.66 4.75 -4.75
C LEU A 23 5.71 5.62 -5.47
N ASN A 24 6.27 6.62 -4.77
CA ASN A 24 7.31 7.49 -5.33
C ASN A 24 8.73 7.05 -4.95
N LYS A 25 8.90 5.97 -4.17
CA LYS A 25 10.19 5.50 -3.69
C LYS A 25 10.72 4.39 -4.60
N LYS A 26 11.90 4.61 -5.20
CA LYS A 26 12.61 3.56 -5.96
C LYS A 26 12.98 2.39 -5.04
N GLY A 27 12.92 1.18 -5.57
CA GLY A 27 13.29 -0.03 -4.84
C GLY A 27 12.17 -0.61 -3.97
N VAL A 28 10.93 -0.14 -4.12
CA VAL A 28 9.77 -0.64 -3.37
C VAL A 28 8.59 -0.91 -4.30
N ASP A 29 7.95 -2.05 -4.12
CA ASP A 29 6.69 -2.39 -4.78
C ASP A 29 5.62 -2.63 -3.72
N ILE A 30 4.49 -1.91 -3.79
CA ILE A 30 3.32 -2.23 -2.99
C ILE A 30 2.60 -3.39 -3.67
N VAL A 31 2.57 -4.54 -3.02
CA VAL A 31 2.00 -5.79 -3.58
C VAL A 31 0.63 -6.14 -3.01
N GLY A 32 0.15 -5.37 -2.03
CA GLY A 32 -1.18 -5.57 -1.48
C GLY A 32 -1.55 -4.59 -0.38
N VAL A 33 -2.84 -4.53 -0.10
CA VAL A 33 -3.41 -3.82 1.05
C VAL A 33 -4.38 -4.76 1.76
N VAL A 34 -4.32 -4.74 3.09
CA VAL A 34 -5.31 -5.40 3.95
C VAL A 34 -6.14 -4.32 4.61
N GLY A 35 -7.45 -4.48 4.60
CA GLY A 35 -8.36 -3.50 5.17
C GLY A 35 -9.67 -4.13 5.61
N ARG A 36 -10.55 -3.27 6.14
CA ARG A 36 -11.94 -3.61 6.47
C ARG A 36 -12.86 -2.50 5.97
N GLY A 37 -14.14 -2.82 5.77
CA GLY A 37 -15.16 -1.85 5.38
C GLY A 37 -15.23 -1.57 3.88
N ALA A 38 -15.63 -0.34 3.52
CA ALA A 38 -16.06 0.03 2.16
C ALA A 38 -14.97 -0.05 1.05
N LYS A 39 -13.72 -0.36 1.41
CA LYS A 39 -12.59 -0.50 0.47
C LYS A 39 -12.29 -1.97 0.11
N LEU A 40 -12.99 -2.93 0.70
CA LEU A 40 -12.85 -4.35 0.35
C LEU A 40 -13.28 -4.60 -1.09
N GLY A 41 -12.51 -5.44 -1.81
CA GLY A 41 -12.80 -5.81 -3.20
C GLY A 41 -12.58 -4.71 -4.24
N LYS A 42 -12.05 -3.55 -3.84
CA LYS A 42 -11.72 -2.45 -4.75
C LYS A 42 -10.25 -2.50 -5.14
N SER A 43 -9.94 -2.06 -6.36
CA SER A 43 -8.57 -1.81 -6.76
C SER A 43 -7.96 -0.71 -5.90
N MET A 44 -6.66 -0.84 -5.63
CA MET A 44 -5.87 0.21 -4.99
C MET A 44 -5.62 1.37 -5.95
#